data_AF-A0A927AQF3-F1
#
_entry.id   AF-A0A927AQF3-F1
#
_cell.length_a   1.000
_cell.length_b   1.000
_cell.length_c   1.000
_cell.angle_alpha   90.00
_cell.angle_beta   90.00
_cell.angle_gamma   90.00
#
_symmetry.space_group_name_H-M   'P 1'
#
loop_
_entity.id
_entity.type
_entity.pdbx_description
1 polymer ?
#
loop_
_entity_poly.entity_id
_entity_poly.type
_entity_poly.pdbx_seq_one_letter_code
_entity_poly.pdbx_strand_id
1 'polypeptide(L)'
;MKPTTYTLNLRVQPIFDVVITKWLILFAMASLFFLTGCKKENDVTPVGTITANAGPDQQVQVGQAVTLDGSASVDNQGKPLSFQWNILRKPAKSTVTLGGSTTFKPTFKPDEVGEYEMELTVTSATGKSSDKVIVAASVAEPLAITASITVKTNLIDRVLNPELPDYIVTKGIDVTNELTINPGVVIAFERDVRMNVNDNGGIIIAKGTPEQKIKFVGVQKTKGYWVGMALYSGSNVNVLENVEVMHAGSRPIFSTTKSALFVSGSKAQISLKNTLFSQNDGYGIYVYEGGLLNEFSKNAFTNNTEAGLMIDAANVPKLDATSTFGGGNGRNVVEVTASAIAKNANEIVWTNFTDKTAYRINGELTVNAGWKLNPGVTLEMNRDAVIRINTDGYISAKGTTTEKVVFTGATRSAGFWRGLICYSQDSKNLLENAEVSYAGSNVIVSGKKANVAIYGTRAAMTIKNTRISGSGGYGVYVAYGASANTDLNTANTFETNAQTNVMIEK
;
A
#
# COMPACT_ATOMS: atom_id res chain seq x y z
N MET A 1 4.12 43.47 33.39
CA MET A 1 3.93 43.24 34.84
C MET A 1 3.41 41.83 35.01
N LYS A 2 4.11 40.97 35.76
CA LYS A 2 3.82 39.55 35.94
C LYS A 2 2.53 39.34 36.78
N PRO A 3 1.65 38.39 36.42
CA PRO A 3 0.76 37.75 37.38
C PRO A 3 1.41 36.48 37.95
N THR A 4 1.25 36.32 39.24
CA THR A 4 1.84 35.29 40.10
C THR A 4 1.04 33.99 40.03
N THR A 5 1.73 32.88 39.77
CA THR A 5 1.19 31.50 39.81
C THR A 5 1.34 30.93 41.22
N TYR A 6 0.28 30.35 41.79
CA TYR A 6 0.35 29.54 43.01
C TYR A 6 0.13 28.06 42.67
N THR A 7 1.16 27.26 42.93
CA THR A 7 1.18 25.80 42.85
C THR A 7 0.79 25.22 44.21
N LEU A 8 -0.20 24.33 44.27
CA LEU A 8 -0.54 23.57 45.48
C LEU A 8 0.06 22.15 45.35
N ASN A 9 1.03 21.84 46.20
CA ASN A 9 1.59 20.49 46.36
C ASN A 9 0.97 19.82 47.60
N LEU A 10 0.49 18.59 47.39
CA LEU A 10 0.00 17.66 48.41
C LEU A 10 1.13 17.21 49.36
N ARG A 11 0.82 17.06 50.65
CA ARG A 11 1.55 16.17 51.56
C ARG A 11 0.59 15.49 52.54
N VAL A 12 0.70 14.17 52.58
CA VAL A 12 -0.06 13.20 53.39
C VAL A 12 0.55 13.13 54.79
N GLN A 13 -0.28 12.98 55.83
CA GLN A 13 0.09 12.31 57.09
C GLN A 13 -1.13 11.59 57.74
N PRO A 14 -0.92 10.42 58.40
CA PRO A 14 -1.97 9.62 59.04
C PRO A 14 -1.91 9.68 60.57
N ILE A 15 -3.05 9.66 61.28
CA ILE A 15 -3.15 9.33 62.72
C ILE A 15 -4.55 8.77 63.02
N PHE A 16 -4.64 7.62 63.70
CA PHE A 16 -5.54 7.40 64.84
C PHE A 16 -5.02 6.23 65.70
N ASP A 17 -4.44 6.57 66.84
CA ASP A 17 -4.27 5.74 68.04
C ASP A 17 -5.61 5.56 68.77
N VAL A 18 -5.81 4.45 69.49
CA VAL A 18 -6.14 4.40 70.93
C VAL A 18 -5.71 3.03 71.50
N VAL A 19 -5.17 3.09 72.72
CA VAL A 19 -4.35 2.15 73.50
C VAL A 19 -5.19 1.38 74.54
N ILE A 20 -4.53 0.45 75.29
CA ILE A 20 -4.74 0.05 76.73
C ILE A 20 -5.18 -1.45 76.86
N THR A 21 -4.52 -2.41 77.55
CA THR A 21 -3.48 -2.44 78.62
C THR A 21 -2.75 -3.81 78.68
N LYS A 22 -1.71 -3.92 79.52
CA LYS A 22 -0.65 -4.95 79.59
C LYS A 22 -0.48 -5.49 81.04
N TRP A 23 0.27 -6.60 81.22
CA TRP A 23 1.05 -7.12 82.39
C TRP A 23 0.37 -8.20 83.29
N LEU A 24 0.99 -9.27 83.88
CA LEU A 24 2.37 -9.76 84.18
C LEU A 24 2.31 -11.30 84.60
N ILE A 25 3.18 -12.25 84.18
CA ILE A 25 4.41 -12.89 84.81
C ILE A 25 4.29 -14.19 85.69
N LEU A 26 5.08 -15.20 85.26
CA LEU A 26 5.83 -16.36 85.86
C LEU A 26 5.28 -17.29 86.98
N PHE A 27 5.54 -18.61 86.83
CA PHE A 27 6.45 -19.42 87.70
C PHE A 27 6.85 -20.78 87.07
N ALA A 28 8.02 -21.33 87.48
CA ALA A 28 8.72 -22.48 86.91
C ALA A 28 8.88 -23.67 87.90
N MET A 29 9.04 -24.91 87.34
CA MET A 29 9.66 -26.16 87.89
C MET A 29 9.03 -26.82 89.16
N ALA A 30 9.05 -28.13 89.43
CA ALA A 30 9.85 -29.28 88.97
C ALA A 30 9.16 -30.65 89.19
N SER A 31 9.71 -31.67 88.49
CA SER A 31 9.97 -33.08 88.87
C SER A 31 8.92 -34.22 88.87
N LEU A 32 9.23 -35.20 87.99
CA LEU A 32 9.30 -36.69 88.12
C LEU A 32 8.04 -37.61 88.13
N PHE A 33 7.91 -38.33 87.00
CA PHE A 33 7.59 -39.75 86.75
C PHE A 33 6.49 -40.49 87.56
N PHE A 34 5.43 -40.90 86.85
CA PHE A 34 4.97 -42.30 86.82
C PHE A 34 4.51 -42.69 85.41
N LEU A 35 5.03 -43.82 84.93
CA LEU A 35 4.68 -44.50 83.69
C LEU A 35 3.23 -45.01 83.73
N THR A 36 2.44 -44.72 82.71
CA THR A 36 1.40 -45.64 82.20
C THR A 36 1.21 -45.40 80.71
N GLY A 37 1.14 -46.49 79.95
CA GLY A 37 1.21 -46.49 78.50
C GLY A 37 -0.02 -45.90 77.82
N CYS A 38 0.24 -45.13 76.77
CA CYS A 38 -0.65 -45.02 75.63
C CYS A 38 0.08 -45.60 74.41
N LYS A 39 -0.66 -46.39 73.65
CA LYS A 39 -0.25 -47.12 72.45
C LYS A 39 0.61 -46.25 71.54
N LYS A 40 1.52 -46.88 70.76
CA LYS A 40 1.95 -46.30 69.47
C LYS A 40 0.68 -45.86 68.75
N GLU A 41 0.42 -44.56 68.68
CA GLU A 41 -0.38 -44.05 67.59
C GLU A 41 0.36 -44.48 66.34
N ASN A 42 -0.34 -45.22 65.47
CA ASN A 42 0.15 -45.35 64.11
C ASN A 42 0.23 -43.92 63.61
N ASP A 43 1.45 -43.45 63.41
CA ASP A 43 1.70 -42.23 62.67
C ASP A 43 1.01 -42.47 61.32
N VAL A 44 -0.19 -41.90 61.15
CA VAL A 44 -0.91 -41.97 59.89
C VAL A 44 -0.08 -41.07 59.00
N THR A 45 0.93 -41.67 58.36
CA THR A 45 1.68 -41.01 57.29
C THR A 45 0.62 -40.36 56.40
N PRO A 46 0.62 -39.03 56.26
CA PRO A 46 -0.43 -38.35 55.53
C PRO A 46 -0.56 -39.05 54.19
N VAL A 47 -1.75 -39.56 53.87
CA VAL A 47 -1.98 -40.14 52.55
C VAL A 47 -1.61 -39.04 51.56
N GLY A 48 -0.61 -39.29 50.71
CA GLY A 48 -0.14 -38.29 49.77
C GLY A 48 -1.31 -37.91 48.85
N THR A 49 -1.71 -36.64 48.86
CA THR A 49 -2.79 -36.15 48.02
C THR A 49 -2.20 -35.30 46.91
N ILE A 50 -2.51 -35.65 45.67
CA ILE A 50 -2.12 -34.87 44.49
C ILE A 50 -3.32 -34.01 44.08
N THR A 51 -3.06 -32.73 43.88
CA THR A 51 -4.04 -31.80 43.31
C THR A 51 -3.53 -31.37 41.95
N ALA A 52 -4.17 -31.85 40.89
CA ALA A 52 -3.95 -31.33 39.54
C ALA A 52 -4.60 -29.95 39.43
N ASN A 53 -3.94 -29.03 38.72
CA ASN A 53 -4.45 -27.71 38.41
C ASN A 53 -4.09 -27.41 36.95
N ALA A 54 -5.09 -27.42 36.07
CA ALA A 54 -4.96 -27.19 34.63
C ALA A 54 -4.90 -25.69 34.27
N GLY A 55 -5.05 -24.81 35.26
CA GLY A 55 -5.16 -23.37 35.08
C GLY A 55 -6.59 -22.92 34.76
N PRO A 56 -6.83 -21.60 34.67
CA PRO A 56 -8.14 -21.05 34.37
C PRO A 56 -8.51 -21.26 32.89
N ASP A 57 -9.82 -21.28 32.62
CA ASP A 57 -10.37 -21.26 31.26
C ASP A 57 -9.87 -20.03 30.47
N GLN A 58 -9.69 -20.22 29.16
CA GLN A 58 -9.11 -19.21 28.26
C GLN A 58 -10.07 -18.84 27.13
N GLN A 59 -10.11 -17.55 26.78
CA GLN A 59 -10.82 -17.01 25.63
C GLN A 59 -9.80 -16.50 24.63
N VAL A 60 -9.80 -17.03 23.41
CA VAL A 60 -8.77 -16.74 22.39
C VAL A 60 -9.36 -16.63 21.00
N GLN A 61 -8.58 -16.06 20.08
CA GLN A 61 -8.92 -16.11 18.66
C GLN A 61 -8.49 -17.43 18.03
N VAL A 62 -9.22 -17.86 17.01
CA VAL A 62 -8.75 -18.93 16.11
C VAL A 62 -7.37 -18.55 15.56
N GLY A 63 -6.42 -19.49 15.65
CA GLY A 63 -5.02 -19.36 15.25
C GLY A 63 -4.08 -18.81 16.34
N GLN A 64 -4.62 -18.24 17.42
CA GLN A 64 -3.83 -17.69 18.52
C GLN A 64 -3.09 -18.81 19.24
N ALA A 65 -1.78 -18.61 19.49
CA ALA A 65 -1.02 -19.55 20.29
C ALA A 65 -1.53 -19.54 21.74
N VAL A 66 -1.95 -20.70 22.21
CA VAL A 66 -2.41 -20.95 23.57
C VAL A 66 -1.34 -21.72 24.31
N THR A 67 -1.03 -21.28 25.53
CA THR A 67 -0.17 -21.99 26.46
C THR A 67 -1.03 -22.40 27.65
N LEU A 68 -1.12 -23.71 27.92
CA LEU A 68 -1.74 -24.21 29.15
C LEU A 68 -0.71 -24.19 30.27
N ASP A 69 -1.13 -24.15 31.53
CA ASP A 69 -0.20 -24.07 32.66
C ASP A 69 -0.60 -25.01 33.79
N GLY A 70 0.09 -26.15 33.86
CA GLY A 70 -0.06 -27.14 34.92
C GLY A 70 0.81 -26.87 36.15
N SER A 71 1.64 -25.81 36.15
CA SER A 71 2.69 -25.62 37.17
C SER A 71 2.17 -25.38 38.59
N ALA A 72 0.90 -25.01 38.75
CA ALA A 72 0.24 -24.88 40.05
C ALA A 72 -0.21 -26.22 40.65
N SER A 73 0.00 -27.34 39.94
CA SER A 73 -0.27 -28.68 40.45
C SER A 73 0.71 -29.05 41.56
N VAL A 74 0.23 -29.72 42.60
CA VAL A 74 1.02 -30.01 43.80
C VAL A 74 0.79 -31.43 44.33
N ASP A 75 1.87 -32.01 44.84
CA ASP A 75 1.82 -33.12 45.78
C ASP A 75 2.04 -32.53 47.18
N ASN A 76 1.14 -32.82 48.14
CA ASN A 76 1.22 -32.28 49.50
C ASN A 76 2.48 -32.71 50.29
N GLN A 77 3.22 -33.70 49.80
CA GLN A 77 4.52 -34.15 50.33
C GLN A 77 5.71 -33.65 49.50
N GLY A 78 5.49 -32.79 48.49
CA GLY A 78 6.54 -32.21 47.66
C GLY A 78 7.25 -33.21 46.75
N LYS A 79 6.62 -34.35 46.43
CA LYS A 79 7.19 -35.33 45.51
C LYS A 79 7.17 -34.82 44.06
N PRO A 80 8.13 -35.24 43.22
CA PRO A 80 8.13 -34.88 41.80
C PRO A 80 6.83 -35.30 41.09
N LEU A 81 6.39 -34.47 40.15
CA LEU A 81 5.17 -34.66 39.37
C LEU A 81 5.51 -34.94 37.89
N SER A 82 4.80 -35.89 37.28
CA SER A 82 4.77 -36.11 35.83
C SER A 82 3.45 -35.60 35.26
N PHE A 83 3.52 -34.94 34.11
CA PHE A 83 2.37 -34.29 33.47
C PHE A 83 1.99 -35.03 32.19
N GLN A 84 0.69 -35.12 31.91
CA GLN A 84 0.16 -35.62 30.66
C GLN A 84 -1.11 -34.84 30.32
N TRP A 85 -1.10 -34.18 29.17
CA TRP A 85 -2.23 -33.43 28.63
C TRP A 85 -2.90 -34.18 27.50
N ASN A 86 -4.23 -34.22 27.51
CA ASN A 86 -5.05 -34.83 26.48
C ASN A 86 -6.14 -33.86 26.00
N ILE A 87 -6.45 -33.88 24.70
CA ILE A 87 -7.61 -33.18 24.15
C ILE A 87 -8.82 -34.11 24.31
N LEU A 88 -9.76 -33.75 25.17
CA LEU A 88 -10.99 -34.54 25.38
C LEU A 88 -12.04 -34.21 24.33
N ARG A 89 -12.21 -32.92 24.03
CA ARG A 89 -13.18 -32.42 23.07
C ARG A 89 -12.59 -31.28 22.27
N LYS A 90 -12.93 -31.24 20.99
CA LYS A 90 -12.61 -30.14 20.07
C LYS A 90 -13.71 -30.05 19.00
N PRO A 91 -13.83 -28.94 18.27
CA PRO A 91 -14.76 -28.82 17.15
C PRO A 91 -14.57 -29.95 16.14
N ALA A 92 -15.66 -30.42 15.51
CA ALA A 92 -15.64 -31.63 14.67
C ALA A 92 -14.67 -31.56 13.48
N LYS A 93 -14.42 -30.33 12.97
CA LYS A 93 -13.48 -30.09 11.86
C LYS A 93 -12.05 -29.81 12.33
N SER A 94 -11.83 -29.67 13.63
CA SER A 94 -10.52 -29.36 14.18
C SER A 94 -9.56 -30.54 14.01
N THR A 95 -8.36 -30.26 13.53
CA THR A 95 -7.24 -31.19 13.36
C THR A 95 -6.13 -30.98 14.38
N VAL A 96 -6.29 -30.03 15.30
CA VAL A 96 -5.25 -29.63 16.25
C VAL A 96 -4.69 -30.77 17.10
N THR A 97 -3.39 -30.66 17.43
CA THR A 97 -2.63 -31.50 18.36
C THR A 97 -1.90 -30.62 19.39
N LEU A 98 -1.53 -31.19 20.54
CA LEU A 98 -0.77 -30.50 21.59
C LEU A 98 0.74 -30.66 21.36
N GLY A 99 1.46 -29.54 21.29
CA GLY A 99 2.92 -29.52 21.37
C GLY A 99 3.36 -29.66 22.82
N GLY A 100 4.22 -30.64 23.12
CA GLY A 100 4.76 -30.84 24.47
C GLY A 100 3.72 -31.35 25.48
N SER A 101 2.85 -32.28 25.08
CA SER A 101 1.77 -32.82 25.92
C SER A 101 2.22 -33.43 27.25
N THR A 102 3.50 -33.78 27.41
CA THR A 102 4.08 -34.30 28.65
C THR A 102 4.77 -33.23 29.51
N THR A 103 4.75 -31.97 29.08
CA THR A 103 5.34 -30.84 29.80
C THR A 103 4.30 -30.16 30.70
N PHE A 104 4.77 -29.37 31.66
CA PHE A 104 3.88 -28.57 32.51
C PHE A 104 3.29 -27.34 31.79
N LYS A 105 3.81 -26.99 30.59
CA LYS A 105 3.32 -25.86 29.76
C LYS A 105 3.20 -26.26 28.28
N PRO A 106 2.25 -27.15 27.91
CA PRO A 106 2.03 -27.49 26.52
C PRO A 106 1.46 -26.29 25.76
N THR A 107 1.59 -26.32 24.43
CA THR A 107 1.07 -25.27 23.55
C THR A 107 0.26 -25.85 22.40
N PHE A 108 -0.72 -25.09 21.93
CA PHE A 108 -1.46 -25.40 20.71
C PHE A 108 -2.05 -24.14 20.08
N LYS A 109 -2.63 -24.27 18.88
CA LYS A 109 -3.33 -23.17 18.18
C LYS A 109 -4.71 -23.66 17.76
N PRO A 110 -5.81 -23.16 18.35
CA PRO A 110 -7.16 -23.48 17.88
C PRO A 110 -7.27 -23.21 16.38
N ASP A 111 -7.81 -24.15 15.61
CA ASP A 111 -7.95 -24.08 14.16
C ASP A 111 -9.41 -23.88 13.71
N GLU A 112 -10.36 -23.98 14.63
CA GLU A 112 -11.80 -23.85 14.41
C GLU A 112 -12.45 -23.07 15.55
N VAL A 113 -13.60 -22.45 15.27
CA VAL A 113 -14.41 -21.79 16.30
C VAL A 113 -15.06 -22.83 17.19
N GLY A 114 -15.04 -22.60 18.50
CA GLY A 114 -15.71 -23.43 19.50
C GLY A 114 -14.81 -23.76 20.69
N GLU A 115 -15.29 -24.69 21.51
CA GLU A 115 -14.62 -25.08 22.74
C GLU A 115 -13.67 -26.25 22.53
N TYR A 116 -12.48 -26.12 23.11
CA TYR A 116 -11.47 -27.16 23.24
C TYR A 116 -11.35 -27.51 24.71
N GLU A 117 -11.79 -28.70 25.09
CA GLU A 117 -11.69 -29.20 26.46
C GLU A 117 -10.40 -30.01 26.59
N MET A 118 -9.49 -29.51 27.42
CA MET A 118 -8.20 -30.12 27.69
C MET A 118 -8.21 -30.71 29.09
N GLU A 119 -7.65 -31.90 29.24
CA GLU A 119 -7.46 -32.56 30.53
C GLU A 119 -5.98 -32.66 30.86
N LEU A 120 -5.61 -32.14 32.03
CA LEU A 120 -4.34 -32.38 32.66
C LEU A 120 -4.46 -33.60 33.58
N THR A 121 -3.63 -34.61 33.36
CA THR A 121 -3.33 -35.66 34.32
C THR A 121 -1.98 -35.39 34.96
N VAL A 122 -1.93 -35.40 36.29
CA VAL A 122 -0.69 -35.34 37.09
C VAL A 122 -0.49 -36.65 37.83
N THR A 123 0.71 -37.22 37.75
CA THR A 123 1.08 -38.47 38.42
C THR A 123 2.30 -38.28 39.32
N SER A 124 2.27 -38.87 40.51
CA SER A 124 3.42 -38.98 41.41
C SER A 124 3.47 -40.39 42.03
N ALA A 125 4.49 -40.65 42.85
CA ALA A 125 4.60 -41.91 43.60
C ALA A 125 3.42 -42.14 44.57
N THR A 126 2.70 -41.08 44.92
CA THR A 126 1.57 -41.07 45.85
C THR A 126 0.21 -41.31 45.17
N GLY A 127 0.14 -41.25 43.83
CA GLY A 127 -1.10 -41.46 43.08
C GLY A 127 -1.20 -40.68 41.78
N LYS A 128 -2.44 -40.44 41.33
CA LYS A 128 -2.77 -39.65 40.14
C LYS A 128 -3.97 -38.74 40.42
N SER A 129 -3.96 -37.54 39.85
CA SER A 129 -5.06 -36.57 39.90
C SER A 129 -5.26 -35.97 38.50
N SER A 130 -6.47 -35.48 38.21
CA SER A 130 -6.79 -34.86 36.94
C SER A 130 -7.60 -33.59 37.12
N ASP A 131 -7.36 -32.62 36.25
CA ASP A 131 -8.09 -31.36 36.19
C ASP A 131 -8.32 -30.96 34.73
N LYS A 132 -9.30 -30.10 34.48
CA LYS A 132 -9.73 -29.72 33.13
C LYS A 132 -9.69 -28.21 32.95
N VAL A 133 -9.43 -27.81 31.71
CA VAL A 133 -9.49 -26.41 31.28
C VAL A 133 -10.19 -26.33 29.94
N ILE A 134 -11.07 -25.34 29.80
CA ILE A 134 -11.76 -25.04 28.56
C ILE A 134 -11.06 -23.87 27.88
N VAL A 135 -10.73 -24.06 26.61
CA VAL A 135 -10.28 -22.99 25.73
C VAL A 135 -11.36 -22.72 24.71
N ALA A 136 -12.03 -21.59 24.85
CA ALA A 136 -13.05 -21.13 23.91
C ALA A 136 -12.40 -20.26 22.83
N ALA A 137 -12.40 -20.76 21.60
CA ALA A 137 -11.88 -20.07 20.44
C ALA A 137 -13.02 -19.37 19.67
N SER A 138 -12.84 -18.09 19.37
CA SER A 138 -13.80 -17.26 18.61
C SER A 138 -13.12 -16.53 17.46
N VAL A 139 -13.92 -15.92 16.59
CA VAL A 139 -13.43 -14.94 15.60
C VAL A 139 -13.62 -13.55 16.19
N ALA A 140 -12.60 -12.70 16.11
CA ALA A 140 -12.77 -11.31 16.51
C ALA A 140 -13.62 -10.54 15.49
N GLU A 141 -14.58 -9.78 16.01
CA GLU A 141 -15.40 -8.91 15.17
C GLU A 141 -14.65 -7.62 14.79
N PRO A 142 -14.85 -7.14 13.54
CA PRO A 142 -14.31 -5.87 13.11
C PRO A 142 -14.93 -4.71 13.91
N LEU A 143 -14.14 -3.69 14.22
CA LEU A 143 -14.66 -2.45 14.80
C LEU A 143 -15.19 -1.53 13.71
N ALA A 144 -16.39 -1.00 13.92
CA ALA A 144 -16.97 -0.03 13.01
C ALA A 144 -16.31 1.35 13.17
N ILE A 145 -15.78 1.90 12.07
CA ILE A 145 -15.39 3.30 11.97
C ILE A 145 -16.61 4.06 11.44
N THR A 146 -17.23 4.82 12.33
CA THR A 146 -18.52 5.49 12.09
C THR A 146 -18.39 7.02 12.14
N ALA A 147 -17.19 7.58 12.19
CA ALA A 147 -16.96 9.02 12.25
C ALA A 147 -15.62 9.40 11.62
N SER A 148 -15.50 10.67 11.21
CA SER A 148 -14.28 11.27 10.70
C SER A 148 -13.15 11.26 11.74
N ILE A 149 -11.91 11.16 11.28
CA ILE A 149 -10.70 11.18 12.10
C ILE A 149 -10.30 12.63 12.35
N THR A 150 -10.74 13.16 13.49
CA THR A 150 -10.51 14.56 13.90
C THR A 150 -9.47 14.70 15.02
N VAL A 151 -9.07 13.57 15.62
CA VAL A 151 -7.99 13.45 16.61
C VAL A 151 -6.98 12.42 16.13
N LYS A 152 -5.74 12.52 16.61
CA LYS A 152 -4.69 11.52 16.33
C LYS A 152 -5.22 10.13 16.67
N THR A 153 -5.28 9.27 15.67
CA THR A 153 -5.87 7.93 15.77
C THR A 153 -4.86 6.90 15.30
N ASN A 154 -4.71 5.83 16.07
CA ASN A 154 -3.85 4.70 15.75
C ASN A 154 -4.68 3.43 15.63
N LEU A 155 -4.73 2.85 14.43
CA LEU A 155 -5.39 1.57 14.17
C LEU A 155 -4.38 0.44 14.33
N ILE A 156 -4.73 -0.54 15.17
CA ILE A 156 -3.88 -1.69 15.49
C ILE A 156 -4.43 -2.95 14.83
N ASP A 157 -3.56 -3.92 14.56
CA ASP A 157 -3.96 -5.26 14.12
C ASP A 157 -4.63 -5.99 15.30
N ARG A 158 -5.87 -6.42 15.09
CA ARG A 158 -6.77 -7.00 16.10
C ARG A 158 -7.27 -8.37 15.71
N VAL A 159 -7.32 -8.69 14.43
CA VAL A 159 -7.91 -9.91 13.86
C VAL A 159 -6.79 -10.72 13.25
N LEU A 160 -6.44 -11.83 13.91
CA LEU A 160 -5.28 -12.63 13.54
C LEU A 160 -5.35 -13.21 12.11
N ASN A 161 -6.56 -13.37 11.57
CA ASN A 161 -6.75 -13.81 10.20
C ASN A 161 -6.67 -12.61 9.23
N PRO A 162 -5.60 -12.47 8.42
CA PRO A 162 -5.39 -11.33 7.54
C PRO A 162 -6.33 -11.29 6.32
N GLU A 163 -7.25 -12.26 6.19
CA GLU A 163 -8.32 -12.26 5.20
C GLU A 163 -9.63 -11.66 5.70
N LEU A 164 -9.72 -11.39 7.01
CA LEU A 164 -10.86 -10.76 7.67
C LEU A 164 -10.51 -9.33 8.08
N PRO A 165 -11.47 -8.39 8.08
CA PRO A 165 -11.22 -7.02 8.46
C PRO A 165 -11.05 -6.85 9.98
N ASP A 166 -10.12 -5.98 10.37
CA ASP A 166 -10.02 -5.43 11.72
C ASP A 166 -11.03 -4.31 11.96
N TYR A 167 -11.30 -3.56 10.90
CA TYR A 167 -12.16 -2.39 10.91
C TYR A 167 -13.09 -2.36 9.69
N ILE A 168 -14.33 -1.92 9.90
CA ILE A 168 -15.27 -1.64 8.81
C ILE A 168 -15.63 -0.15 8.82
N VAL A 169 -15.36 0.54 7.72
CA VAL A 169 -15.81 1.92 7.51
C VAL A 169 -17.23 1.89 6.94
N THR A 170 -18.19 2.35 7.75
CA THR A 170 -19.63 2.21 7.49
C THR A 170 -20.25 3.42 6.78
N LYS A 171 -19.53 4.54 6.74
CA LYS A 171 -19.97 5.76 6.04
C LYS A 171 -18.77 6.56 5.58
N GLY A 172 -19.00 7.52 4.69
CA GLY A 172 -17.94 8.42 4.25
C GLY A 172 -17.25 9.09 5.44
N ILE A 173 -15.92 9.08 5.45
CA ILE A 173 -15.11 9.69 6.50
C ILE A 173 -14.10 10.68 5.95
N ASP A 174 -13.87 11.72 6.72
CA ASP A 174 -12.78 12.65 6.51
C ASP A 174 -11.67 12.39 7.51
N VAL A 175 -10.43 12.50 7.06
CA VAL A 175 -9.22 12.52 7.89
C VAL A 175 -8.72 13.95 7.91
N THR A 176 -8.90 14.62 9.05
CA THR A 176 -8.46 16.01 9.30
C THR A 176 -7.48 16.08 10.47
N ASN A 177 -6.94 14.93 10.87
CA ASN A 177 -5.86 14.78 11.84
C ASN A 177 -5.03 13.53 11.44
N GLU A 178 -4.01 13.20 12.21
CA GLU A 178 -3.16 12.04 11.93
C GLU A 178 -3.92 10.71 12.09
N LEU A 179 -3.96 9.91 11.03
CA LEU A 179 -4.38 8.51 11.02
C LEU A 179 -3.16 7.63 10.78
N THR A 180 -2.71 6.94 11.83
CA THR A 180 -1.66 5.92 11.76
C THR A 180 -2.30 4.52 11.71
N ILE A 181 -1.81 3.68 10.81
CA ILE A 181 -2.28 2.31 10.59
C ILE A 181 -1.08 1.38 10.71
N ASN A 182 -1.13 0.48 11.70
CA ASN A 182 -0.04 -0.45 12.00
C ASN A 182 0.03 -1.60 10.99
N PRO A 183 1.20 -2.28 10.86
CA PRO A 183 1.32 -3.49 10.05
C PRO A 183 0.25 -4.54 10.35
N GLY A 184 -0.23 -5.22 9.31
CA GLY A 184 -1.22 -6.29 9.40
C GLY A 184 -2.68 -5.83 9.31
N VAL A 185 -2.96 -4.55 9.55
CA VAL A 185 -4.34 -4.04 9.60
C VAL A 185 -5.07 -4.18 8.27
N VAL A 186 -6.27 -4.75 8.32
CA VAL A 186 -7.23 -4.84 7.22
C VAL A 186 -8.42 -3.92 7.50
N ILE A 187 -8.62 -2.93 6.64
CA ILE A 187 -9.75 -2.00 6.69
C ILE A 187 -10.68 -2.31 5.52
N ALA A 188 -11.90 -2.74 5.84
CA ALA A 188 -12.95 -2.94 4.85
C ALA A 188 -13.88 -1.72 4.76
N PHE A 189 -14.35 -1.40 3.56
CA PHE A 189 -15.27 -0.31 3.29
C PHE A 189 -16.63 -0.86 2.86
N GLU A 190 -17.70 -0.33 3.44
CA GLU A 190 -19.05 -0.59 2.96
C GLU A 190 -19.27 0.00 1.56
N ARG A 191 -20.38 -0.40 0.95
CA ARG A 191 -20.70 -0.05 -0.44
C ARG A 191 -20.72 1.47 -0.60
N ASP A 192 -20.10 1.97 -1.67
CA ASP A 192 -20.10 3.39 -2.04
C ASP A 192 -19.55 4.37 -0.99
N VAL A 193 -18.81 3.85 0.00
CA VAL A 193 -18.07 4.65 0.99
C VAL A 193 -16.77 5.21 0.39
N ARG A 194 -16.44 6.45 0.76
CA ARG A 194 -15.21 7.16 0.40
C ARG A 194 -14.46 7.57 1.68
N MET A 195 -13.13 7.54 1.64
CA MET A 195 -12.28 8.21 2.62
C MET A 195 -11.63 9.44 1.98
N ASN A 196 -11.71 10.60 2.62
CA ASN A 196 -10.96 11.79 2.19
C ASN A 196 -9.84 12.08 3.20
N VAL A 197 -8.63 12.38 2.73
CA VAL A 197 -7.52 12.88 3.56
C VAL A 197 -7.32 14.35 3.22
N ASN A 198 -7.79 15.24 4.08
CA ASN A 198 -7.96 16.66 3.79
C ASN A 198 -6.75 17.49 4.26
N ASP A 199 -6.49 18.62 3.58
CA ASP A 199 -5.35 19.51 3.86
C ASP A 199 -5.42 20.26 5.20
N ASN A 200 -6.55 20.18 5.91
CA ASN A 200 -6.77 20.76 7.22
C ASN A 200 -6.13 19.92 8.36
N GLY A 201 -4.86 19.53 8.20
CA GLY A 201 -4.12 18.71 9.16
C GLY A 201 -4.32 17.20 9.02
N GLY A 202 -5.02 16.73 7.98
CA GLY A 202 -5.16 15.31 7.67
C GLY A 202 -3.81 14.71 7.28
N ILE A 203 -3.45 13.58 7.89
CA ILE A 203 -2.25 12.82 7.57
C ILE A 203 -2.61 11.35 7.56
N ILE A 204 -2.14 10.60 6.55
CA ILE A 204 -2.25 9.14 6.53
C ILE A 204 -0.87 8.50 6.60
N ILE A 205 -0.67 7.64 7.60
CA ILE A 205 0.57 6.88 7.80
C ILE A 205 0.23 5.40 7.81
N ALA A 206 0.31 4.75 6.65
CA ALA A 206 0.14 3.30 6.52
C ALA A 206 1.47 2.66 6.13
N LYS A 207 2.16 2.07 7.12
CA LYS A 207 3.45 1.41 6.92
C LYS A 207 3.38 -0.03 7.39
N GLY A 208 3.05 -0.94 6.48
CA GLY A 208 3.10 -2.38 6.72
C GLY A 208 4.51 -2.95 6.58
N THR A 209 4.61 -4.26 6.65
CA THR A 209 5.82 -5.04 6.31
C THR A 209 5.50 -6.02 5.17
N PRO A 210 6.50 -6.63 4.51
CA PRO A 210 6.24 -7.67 3.51
C PRO A 210 5.40 -8.84 4.03
N GLU A 211 5.56 -9.20 5.31
CA GLU A 211 4.84 -10.28 5.98
C GLU A 211 3.49 -9.84 6.55
N GLN A 212 3.35 -8.55 6.91
CA GLN A 212 2.16 -7.97 7.52
C GLN A 212 1.77 -6.70 6.76
N LYS A 213 1.29 -6.90 5.53
CA LYS A 213 0.78 -5.81 4.70
C LYS A 213 -0.50 -5.22 5.29
N ILE A 214 -0.69 -3.93 5.07
CA ILE A 214 -1.96 -3.25 5.36
C ILE A 214 -2.87 -3.37 4.14
N LYS A 215 -4.16 -3.65 4.34
CA LYS A 215 -5.12 -3.81 3.24
C LYS A 215 -6.29 -2.83 3.36
N PHE A 216 -6.61 -2.14 2.27
CA PHE A 216 -7.84 -1.38 2.09
C PHE A 216 -8.72 -2.10 1.06
N VAL A 217 -9.87 -2.63 1.49
CA VAL A 217 -10.69 -3.55 0.68
C VAL A 217 -12.17 -3.22 0.75
N GLY A 218 -12.98 -3.75 -0.18
CA GLY A 218 -14.43 -3.74 -0.03
C GLY A 218 -14.89 -4.82 0.95
N VAL A 219 -15.96 -4.58 1.70
CA VAL A 219 -16.61 -5.63 2.51
C VAL A 219 -16.97 -6.84 1.64
N GLN A 220 -17.43 -6.60 0.41
CA GLN A 220 -17.46 -7.63 -0.62
C GLN A 220 -16.25 -7.47 -1.54
N LYS A 221 -15.56 -8.58 -1.82
CA LYS A 221 -14.37 -8.64 -2.66
C LYS A 221 -14.72 -8.56 -4.16
N THR A 222 -15.39 -7.49 -4.56
CA THR A 222 -15.86 -7.22 -5.94
C THR A 222 -15.25 -5.90 -6.44
N LYS A 223 -14.79 -5.84 -7.70
CA LYS A 223 -14.29 -4.57 -8.27
C LYS A 223 -15.38 -3.48 -8.17
N GLY A 224 -15.01 -2.27 -7.77
CA GLY A 224 -15.98 -1.17 -7.67
C GLY A 224 -17.01 -1.33 -6.56
N TYR A 225 -16.65 -1.95 -5.43
CA TYR A 225 -17.56 -2.08 -4.28
C TYR A 225 -17.64 -0.77 -3.48
N TRP A 226 -16.50 -0.14 -3.21
CA TRP A 226 -16.40 1.14 -2.50
C TRP A 226 -15.80 2.21 -3.41
N VAL A 227 -15.84 3.48 -3.02
CA VAL A 227 -15.49 4.58 -3.94
C VAL A 227 -13.98 4.69 -4.16
N GLY A 228 -13.19 4.54 -3.10
CA GLY A 228 -11.76 4.84 -3.11
C GLY A 228 -11.38 5.92 -2.07
N MET A 229 -10.12 6.33 -2.13
CA MET A 229 -9.52 7.35 -1.27
C MET A 229 -9.24 8.62 -2.07
N ALA A 230 -9.65 9.78 -1.56
CA ALA A 230 -9.26 11.08 -2.11
C ALA A 230 -8.26 11.75 -1.16
N LEU A 231 -7.05 12.04 -1.64
CA LEU A 231 -6.00 12.70 -0.89
C LEU A 231 -5.81 14.12 -1.40
N TYR A 232 -6.15 15.08 -0.54
CA TYR A 232 -5.96 16.51 -0.73
C TYR A 232 -4.84 17.08 0.14
N SER A 233 -4.44 16.34 1.18
CA SER A 233 -3.42 16.76 2.14
C SER A 233 -2.05 16.98 1.50
N GLY A 234 -1.48 18.16 1.76
CA GLY A 234 -0.13 18.52 1.37
C GLY A 234 0.95 18.14 2.38
N SER A 235 0.65 17.29 3.35
CA SER A 235 1.66 16.75 4.25
C SER A 235 2.62 15.80 3.53
N ASN A 236 3.93 16.04 3.63
CA ASN A 236 4.96 15.14 3.11
C ASN A 236 5.11 13.84 3.93
N VAL A 237 4.35 13.71 5.03
CA VAL A 237 4.31 12.50 5.87
C VAL A 237 3.33 11.46 5.32
N ASN A 238 2.44 11.85 4.41
CA ASN A 238 1.48 10.94 3.78
C ASN A 238 2.19 9.78 3.08
N VAL A 239 1.90 8.56 3.49
CA VAL A 239 2.64 7.38 3.02
C VAL A 239 1.78 6.12 3.00
N LEU A 240 1.91 5.37 1.91
CA LEU A 240 1.52 3.96 1.80
C LEU A 240 2.78 3.13 1.51
N GLU A 241 3.17 2.29 2.47
CA GLU A 241 4.31 1.38 2.35
C GLU A 241 3.88 -0.05 2.69
N ASN A 242 4.12 -1.02 1.81
CA ASN A 242 3.63 -2.41 1.95
C ASN A 242 2.10 -2.46 2.13
N VAL A 243 1.37 -1.75 1.27
CA VAL A 243 -0.09 -1.62 1.30
C VAL A 243 -0.71 -2.32 0.10
N GLU A 244 -1.92 -2.85 0.27
CA GLU A 244 -2.77 -3.32 -0.84
C GLU A 244 -4.08 -2.52 -0.86
N VAL A 245 -4.42 -1.93 -2.00
CA VAL A 245 -5.69 -1.19 -2.21
C VAL A 245 -6.49 -1.91 -3.29
N MET A 246 -7.65 -2.44 -2.89
CA MET A 246 -8.47 -3.33 -3.73
C MET A 246 -9.96 -3.00 -3.68
N HIS A 247 -10.68 -3.45 -4.72
CA HIS A 247 -12.15 -3.40 -4.80
C HIS A 247 -12.76 -2.00 -4.82
N ALA A 248 -11.95 -0.97 -5.06
CA ALA A 248 -12.39 0.42 -5.12
C ALA A 248 -12.97 0.80 -6.49
N GLY A 249 -13.45 2.04 -6.62
CA GLY A 249 -13.91 2.64 -7.88
C GLY A 249 -15.40 2.43 -8.21
N SER A 250 -16.27 2.32 -7.20
CA SER A 250 -17.72 2.12 -7.43
C SER A 250 -18.38 3.23 -8.27
N ARG A 251 -17.88 4.46 -8.15
CA ARG A 251 -18.30 5.65 -8.90
C ARG A 251 -17.13 6.62 -9.09
N PRO A 252 -17.21 7.55 -10.07
CA PRO A 252 -16.17 8.53 -10.29
C PRO A 252 -15.80 9.31 -9.02
N ILE A 253 -14.50 9.46 -8.80
CA ILE A 253 -13.96 10.23 -7.67
C ILE A 253 -13.76 11.70 -8.05
N PHE A 254 -13.39 11.93 -9.30
CA PHE A 254 -13.23 13.25 -9.91
C PHE A 254 -13.74 13.23 -11.35
N SER A 255 -14.57 14.21 -11.71
CA SER A 255 -15.20 14.29 -13.03
C SER A 255 -15.84 12.94 -13.41
N THR A 256 -15.47 12.36 -14.54
CA THR A 256 -15.92 11.04 -15.02
C THR A 256 -14.99 9.89 -14.64
N THR A 257 -13.89 10.17 -13.92
CA THR A 257 -12.82 9.20 -13.65
C THR A 257 -13.02 8.48 -12.33
N LYS A 258 -13.01 7.14 -12.38
CA LYS A 258 -12.92 6.26 -11.22
C LYS A 258 -11.46 5.95 -10.91
N SER A 259 -11.08 5.97 -9.63
CA SER A 259 -9.78 5.45 -9.19
C SER A 259 -9.82 4.98 -7.74
N ALA A 260 -8.91 4.07 -7.39
CA ALA A 260 -8.79 3.60 -6.01
C ALA A 260 -8.16 4.65 -5.09
N LEU A 261 -7.18 5.38 -5.61
CA LEU A 261 -6.60 6.56 -4.98
C LEU A 261 -6.64 7.73 -5.96
N PHE A 262 -7.11 8.88 -5.48
CA PHE A 262 -7.08 10.16 -6.18
C PHE A 262 -6.20 11.13 -5.40
N VAL A 263 -5.25 11.77 -6.06
CA VAL A 263 -4.34 12.75 -5.45
C VAL A 263 -4.45 14.06 -6.21
N SER A 264 -4.94 15.10 -5.55
CA SER A 264 -5.10 16.44 -6.16
C SER A 264 -5.24 17.49 -5.08
N GLY A 265 -4.89 18.74 -5.38
CA GLY A 265 -4.93 19.86 -4.43
C GLY A 265 -3.66 20.68 -4.56
N SER A 266 -3.62 21.90 -4.00
CA SER A 266 -2.52 22.85 -4.30
C SER A 266 -1.11 22.33 -4.00
N LYS A 267 -0.98 21.40 -3.03
CA LYS A 267 0.28 20.76 -2.64
C LYS A 267 0.09 19.30 -2.24
N ALA A 268 -1.02 18.68 -2.67
CA ALA A 268 -1.36 17.33 -2.25
C ALA A 268 -0.21 16.37 -2.57
N GLN A 269 0.26 15.60 -1.59
CA GLN A 269 1.44 14.78 -1.81
C GLN A 269 1.39 13.46 -1.05
N ILE A 270 2.02 12.44 -1.63
CA ILE A 270 2.07 11.09 -1.06
C ILE A 270 3.35 10.35 -1.47
N SER A 271 3.89 9.56 -0.54
CA SER A 271 4.93 8.56 -0.80
C SER A 271 4.31 7.17 -0.98
N LEU A 272 4.69 6.46 -2.04
CA LEU A 272 4.20 5.13 -2.38
C LEU A 272 5.35 4.15 -2.54
N LYS A 273 5.40 3.13 -1.68
CA LYS A 273 6.47 2.14 -1.70
C LYS A 273 5.93 0.73 -1.54
N ASN A 274 6.33 -0.18 -2.42
CA ASN A 274 5.88 -1.58 -2.39
C ASN A 274 4.36 -1.72 -2.21
N THR A 275 3.59 -0.85 -2.87
CA THR A 275 2.14 -0.82 -2.77
C THR A 275 1.50 -1.48 -3.99
N LEU A 276 0.50 -2.32 -3.75
CA LEU A 276 -0.28 -3.00 -4.78
C LEU A 276 -1.64 -2.32 -4.95
N PHE A 277 -1.95 -1.90 -6.17
CA PHE A 277 -3.29 -1.48 -6.57
C PHE A 277 -3.88 -2.55 -7.49
N SER A 278 -4.85 -3.33 -7.00
CA SER A 278 -5.40 -4.46 -7.75
C SER A 278 -6.90 -4.61 -7.64
N GLN A 279 -7.52 -5.19 -8.67
CA GLN A 279 -8.95 -5.51 -8.67
C GLN A 279 -9.85 -4.28 -8.40
N ASN A 280 -9.47 -3.12 -8.91
CA ASN A 280 -10.28 -1.90 -8.82
C ASN A 280 -11.09 -1.70 -10.11
N ASP A 281 -12.28 -1.10 -9.99
CA ASP A 281 -13.05 -0.63 -11.13
C ASP A 281 -12.69 0.84 -11.43
N GLY A 282 -11.69 1.05 -12.27
CA GLY A 282 -11.12 2.35 -12.57
C GLY A 282 -9.60 2.25 -12.65
N TYR A 283 -8.93 3.38 -12.47
CA TYR A 283 -7.48 3.40 -12.31
C TYR A 283 -7.07 2.93 -10.91
N GLY A 284 -5.88 2.36 -10.76
CA GLY A 284 -5.30 2.18 -9.43
C GLY A 284 -5.08 3.53 -8.76
N ILE A 285 -4.38 4.43 -9.44
CA ILE A 285 -4.13 5.79 -8.97
C ILE A 285 -4.43 6.80 -10.08
N TYR A 286 -5.03 7.91 -9.68
CA TYR A 286 -5.13 9.12 -10.50
C TYR A 286 -4.49 10.30 -9.78
N VAL A 287 -3.35 10.76 -10.28
CA VAL A 287 -2.69 11.99 -9.84
C VAL A 287 -3.10 13.10 -10.80
N TYR A 288 -3.80 14.10 -10.27
CA TYR A 288 -4.31 15.23 -11.02
C TYR A 288 -3.71 16.54 -10.48
N GLU A 289 -4.00 17.66 -11.15
CA GLU A 289 -3.45 18.99 -10.91
C GLU A 289 -3.14 19.29 -9.43
N GLY A 290 -1.87 19.64 -9.19
CA GLY A 290 -1.29 19.96 -7.88
C GLY A 290 -0.95 18.73 -7.01
N GLY A 291 -1.37 17.53 -7.43
CA GLY A 291 -0.93 16.26 -6.84
C GLY A 291 0.54 15.95 -7.14
N LEU A 292 1.25 15.48 -6.12
CA LEU A 292 2.67 15.19 -6.19
C LEU A 292 2.97 13.80 -5.64
N LEU A 293 3.66 12.98 -6.43
CA LEU A 293 4.36 11.83 -5.90
C LEU A 293 5.63 12.35 -5.22
N ASN A 294 5.81 12.10 -3.92
CA ASN A 294 7.05 12.48 -3.23
C ASN A 294 8.09 11.36 -3.32
N GLU A 295 7.61 10.12 -3.25
CA GLU A 295 8.38 8.90 -3.49
C GLU A 295 7.50 7.91 -4.25
N PHE A 296 8.09 7.15 -5.16
CA PHE A 296 7.42 6.09 -5.90
C PHE A 296 8.42 4.97 -6.14
N SER A 297 8.27 3.83 -5.47
CA SER A 297 9.24 2.73 -5.59
C SER A 297 8.58 1.36 -5.49
N LYS A 298 8.87 0.48 -6.47
CA LYS A 298 8.47 -0.94 -6.46
C LYS A 298 6.96 -1.16 -6.29
N ASN A 299 6.14 -0.27 -6.83
CA ASN A 299 4.69 -0.40 -6.80
C ASN A 299 4.21 -1.35 -7.91
N ALA A 300 3.05 -1.96 -7.71
CA ALA A 300 2.46 -2.89 -8.67
C ALA A 300 1.00 -2.55 -8.94
N PHE A 301 0.62 -2.59 -10.21
CA PHE A 301 -0.75 -2.31 -10.65
C PHE A 301 -1.23 -3.47 -11.49
N THR A 302 -2.26 -4.19 -11.06
CA THR A 302 -2.74 -5.41 -11.75
C THR A 302 -4.26 -5.48 -11.76
N ASN A 303 -4.87 -6.09 -12.77
CA ASN A 303 -6.31 -6.36 -12.79
C ASN A 303 -7.23 -5.16 -12.49
N ASN A 304 -6.81 -3.92 -12.76
CA ASN A 304 -7.70 -2.75 -12.72
C ASN A 304 -8.51 -2.66 -14.03
N THR A 305 -9.73 -2.13 -14.02
CA THR A 305 -10.54 -2.05 -15.26
C THR A 305 -10.02 -1.01 -16.26
N GLU A 306 -9.31 0.01 -15.79
CA GLU A 306 -8.57 0.97 -16.62
C GLU A 306 -7.07 0.67 -16.59
N ALA A 307 -6.21 1.66 -16.86
CA ALA A 307 -4.77 1.54 -16.63
C ALA A 307 -4.42 1.57 -15.13
N GLY A 308 -3.23 1.11 -14.77
CA GLY A 308 -2.78 1.15 -13.37
C GLY A 308 -2.68 2.58 -12.82
N LEU A 309 -2.15 3.50 -13.62
CA LEU A 309 -1.83 4.86 -13.22
C LEU A 309 -2.24 5.84 -14.30
N MET A 310 -2.92 6.91 -13.89
CA MET A 310 -3.12 8.13 -14.69
C MET A 310 -2.46 9.31 -13.98
N ILE A 311 -1.61 10.05 -14.71
CA ILE A 311 -0.74 11.08 -14.13
C ILE A 311 -0.57 12.28 -15.07
N ASP A 312 -0.06 13.41 -14.59
CA ASP A 312 0.41 14.50 -15.43
C ASP A 312 1.88 14.31 -15.87
N ALA A 313 2.30 15.04 -16.90
CA ALA A 313 3.66 14.95 -17.42
C ALA A 313 4.75 15.38 -16.42
N ALA A 314 4.41 16.22 -15.44
CA ALA A 314 5.35 16.77 -14.46
C ALA A 314 5.74 15.74 -13.39
N ASN A 315 4.86 14.77 -13.11
CA ASN A 315 5.15 13.71 -12.15
C ASN A 315 5.78 12.45 -12.78
N VAL A 316 5.81 12.30 -14.10
CA VAL A 316 6.45 11.16 -14.77
C VAL A 316 7.91 10.93 -14.34
N PRO A 317 8.78 11.95 -14.21
CA PRO A 317 10.17 11.76 -13.78
C PRO A 317 10.33 11.19 -12.36
N LYS A 318 9.24 11.15 -11.57
CA LYS A 318 9.25 10.67 -10.20
C LYS A 318 8.96 9.17 -10.08
N LEU A 319 8.55 8.54 -11.18
CA LEU A 319 8.29 7.11 -11.23
C LEU A 319 9.62 6.34 -11.27
N ASP A 320 9.71 5.24 -10.52
CA ASP A 320 10.85 4.34 -10.60
C ASP A 320 10.70 3.33 -11.75
N ALA A 321 11.83 2.86 -12.26
CA ALA A 321 11.86 1.90 -13.36
C ALA A 321 11.42 0.47 -12.96
N THR A 322 11.29 0.16 -11.66
CA THR A 322 10.99 -1.19 -11.17
C THR A 322 9.52 -1.41 -10.82
N SER A 323 8.72 -0.34 -10.77
CA SER A 323 7.27 -0.47 -10.67
C SER A 323 6.69 -1.14 -11.91
N THR A 324 5.63 -1.92 -11.73
CA THR A 324 5.03 -2.76 -12.78
C THR A 324 3.59 -2.35 -13.07
N PHE A 325 3.25 -2.28 -14.35
CA PHE A 325 1.91 -1.88 -14.82
C PHE A 325 1.26 -2.94 -15.73
N GLY A 326 1.91 -4.11 -15.86
CA GLY A 326 1.35 -5.31 -16.47
C GLY A 326 0.46 -6.12 -15.54
N GLY A 327 -0.08 -7.25 -16.00
CA GLY A 327 -0.84 -8.17 -15.14
C GLY A 327 -2.35 -7.94 -15.14
N GLY A 328 -2.94 -7.71 -16.31
CA GLY A 328 -4.38 -7.78 -16.52
C GLY A 328 -5.15 -6.48 -16.29
N ASN A 329 -4.46 -5.33 -16.27
CA ASN A 329 -5.15 -4.05 -16.34
C ASN A 329 -5.89 -3.92 -17.67
N GLY A 330 -6.96 -3.13 -17.72
CA GLY A 330 -7.67 -2.85 -18.98
C GLY A 330 -6.72 -2.30 -20.05
N ARG A 331 -5.69 -1.58 -19.61
CA ARG A 331 -4.53 -1.19 -20.44
C ARG A 331 -3.25 -1.29 -19.61
N ASN A 332 -2.26 -2.04 -20.10
CA ASN A 332 -0.97 -2.23 -19.42
C ASN A 332 0.01 -1.10 -19.82
N VAL A 333 -0.32 0.13 -19.45
CA VAL A 333 0.46 1.35 -19.74
C VAL A 333 0.41 2.29 -18.54
N VAL A 334 1.30 3.28 -18.51
CA VAL A 334 1.13 4.47 -17.67
C VAL A 334 0.46 5.55 -18.50
N GLU A 335 -0.73 6.00 -18.12
CA GLU A 335 -1.41 7.06 -18.86
C GLU A 335 -0.99 8.44 -18.38
N VAL A 336 -0.63 9.29 -19.33
CA VAL A 336 -0.29 10.70 -19.14
C VAL A 336 -1.43 11.54 -19.68
N THR A 337 -2.06 12.32 -18.81
CA THR A 337 -3.13 13.25 -19.13
C THR A 337 -2.66 14.37 -20.05
N ALA A 338 -3.61 15.02 -20.72
CA ALA A 338 -3.33 16.27 -21.42
C ALA A 338 -2.77 17.29 -20.42
N SER A 339 -1.53 17.73 -20.64
CA SER A 339 -0.77 18.48 -19.65
C SER A 339 0.42 19.21 -20.29
N ALA A 340 1.17 19.92 -19.46
CA ALA A 340 2.33 20.68 -19.88
C ALA A 340 3.57 20.27 -19.09
N ILE A 341 4.69 20.15 -19.79
CA ILE A 341 6.01 20.34 -19.18
C ILE A 341 6.16 21.85 -19.03
N ALA A 342 6.03 22.32 -17.78
CA ALA A 342 5.90 23.74 -17.47
C ALA A 342 7.16 24.54 -17.81
N LYS A 343 6.96 25.80 -18.18
CA LYS A 343 8.05 26.78 -18.37
C LYS A 343 8.84 26.93 -17.07
N ASN A 344 10.15 27.16 -17.18
CA ASN A 344 11.09 27.26 -16.06
C ASN A 344 11.27 25.97 -15.24
N ALA A 345 10.70 24.85 -15.66
CA ALA A 345 11.14 23.55 -15.13
C ALA A 345 12.60 23.31 -15.54
N ASN A 346 13.36 22.65 -14.67
CA ASN A 346 14.61 22.02 -15.09
C ASN A 346 14.32 21.00 -16.21
N GLU A 347 15.35 20.62 -16.98
CA GLU A 347 15.21 19.52 -17.94
C GLU A 347 14.60 18.31 -17.23
N ILE A 348 13.45 17.84 -17.73
CA ILE A 348 12.81 16.64 -17.21
C ILE A 348 13.23 15.44 -18.04
N VAL A 349 13.48 14.32 -17.36
CA VAL A 349 13.95 13.09 -17.99
C VAL A 349 12.90 12.01 -17.79
N TRP A 350 12.41 11.42 -18.88
CA TRP A 350 11.59 10.23 -18.82
C TRP A 350 12.45 9.00 -19.10
N THR A 351 12.28 7.98 -18.26
CA THR A 351 13.05 6.74 -18.31
C THR A 351 12.14 5.57 -18.61
N ASN A 352 12.68 4.54 -19.26
CA ASN A 352 11.95 3.32 -19.54
C ASN A 352 11.77 2.47 -18.27
N PHE A 353 10.66 1.73 -18.20
CA PHE A 353 10.47 0.71 -17.18
C PHE A 353 11.27 -0.55 -17.52
N THR A 354 11.60 -1.33 -16.51
CA THR A 354 12.35 -2.59 -16.67
C THR A 354 11.53 -3.60 -17.49
N ASP A 355 10.21 -3.59 -17.34
CA ASP A 355 9.27 -4.42 -18.08
C ASP A 355 8.86 -3.85 -19.45
N LYS A 356 9.49 -2.74 -19.88
CA LYS A 356 9.21 -2.03 -21.13
C LYS A 356 7.77 -1.50 -21.25
N THR A 357 7.06 -1.29 -20.14
CA THR A 357 5.77 -0.61 -20.12
C THR A 357 5.84 0.72 -20.88
N ALA A 358 4.83 1.01 -21.72
CA ALA A 358 4.74 2.26 -22.46
C ALA A 358 4.10 3.38 -21.62
N TYR A 359 4.48 4.62 -21.91
CA TYR A 359 3.70 5.79 -21.51
C TYR A 359 2.67 6.07 -22.59
N ARG A 360 1.41 6.26 -22.22
CA ARG A 360 0.33 6.59 -23.16
C ARG A 360 -0.14 8.02 -22.98
N ILE A 361 0.03 8.86 -23.99
CA ILE A 361 -0.41 10.27 -23.96
C ILE A 361 -1.87 10.36 -24.40
N ASN A 362 -2.74 10.85 -23.51
CA ASN A 362 -4.18 10.87 -23.72
C ASN A 362 -4.71 12.09 -24.49
N GLY A 363 -3.88 13.10 -24.75
CA GLY A 363 -4.31 14.34 -25.41
C GLY A 363 -3.15 15.20 -25.86
N GLU A 364 -3.24 16.52 -25.65
CA GLU A 364 -2.14 17.44 -25.94
C GLU A 364 -1.08 17.43 -24.83
N LEU A 365 0.16 17.16 -25.21
CA LEU A 365 1.34 17.37 -24.38
C LEU A 365 2.10 18.59 -24.90
N THR A 366 2.09 19.67 -24.13
CA THR A 366 2.89 20.86 -24.45
C THR A 366 4.24 20.82 -23.74
N VAL A 367 5.30 21.23 -24.43
CA VAL A 367 6.66 21.19 -23.91
C VAL A 367 7.23 22.60 -23.93
N ASN A 368 7.34 23.21 -22.75
CA ASN A 368 7.79 24.59 -22.54
C ASN A 368 9.13 24.67 -21.79
N ALA A 369 9.79 23.54 -21.58
CA ALA A 369 11.13 23.40 -21.01
C ALA A 369 11.85 22.21 -21.67
N GLY A 370 13.06 21.87 -21.21
CA GLY A 370 13.79 20.71 -21.72
C GLY A 370 13.09 19.39 -21.41
N TRP A 371 12.86 18.56 -22.42
CA TRP A 371 12.30 17.22 -22.28
C TRP A 371 13.21 16.18 -22.90
N LYS A 372 13.80 15.33 -22.07
CA LYS A 372 14.70 14.26 -22.49
C LYS A 372 14.02 12.90 -22.34
N LEU A 373 14.12 12.09 -23.38
CA LEU A 373 13.69 10.69 -23.39
C LEU A 373 14.93 9.80 -23.43
N ASN A 374 15.09 8.95 -22.42
CA ASN A 374 16.18 7.97 -22.38
C ASN A 374 15.95 6.84 -23.40
N PRO A 375 17.01 6.11 -23.81
CA PRO A 375 16.89 4.96 -24.69
C PRO A 375 15.83 3.96 -24.26
N GLY A 376 15.10 3.42 -25.25
CA GLY A 376 14.06 2.42 -25.05
C GLY A 376 12.71 2.95 -24.56
N VAL A 377 12.56 4.25 -24.27
CA VAL A 377 11.26 4.83 -23.93
C VAL A 377 10.28 4.64 -25.10
N THR A 378 9.10 4.13 -24.79
CA THR A 378 7.99 4.01 -25.74
C THR A 378 6.85 4.92 -25.33
N LEU A 379 6.45 5.80 -26.24
CA LEU A 379 5.28 6.65 -26.15
C LEU A 379 4.19 6.13 -27.10
N GLU A 380 3.06 5.75 -26.52
CA GLU A 380 1.83 5.47 -27.25
C GLU A 380 0.93 6.71 -27.24
N MET A 381 0.32 7.02 -28.37
CA MET A 381 -0.49 8.21 -28.53
C MET A 381 -1.95 7.77 -28.69
N ASN A 382 -2.84 8.27 -27.83
CA ASN A 382 -4.27 8.08 -28.05
C ASN A 382 -4.71 8.77 -29.35
N ARG A 383 -5.92 8.42 -29.80
CA ARG A 383 -6.49 8.99 -31.01
C ARG A 383 -6.47 10.51 -30.92
N ASP A 384 -5.97 11.14 -31.98
CA ASP A 384 -5.85 12.60 -32.10
C ASP A 384 -4.94 13.32 -31.09
N ALA A 385 -4.23 12.59 -30.22
CA ALA A 385 -3.24 13.16 -29.32
C ALA A 385 -2.10 13.85 -30.10
N VAL A 386 -1.48 14.87 -29.48
CA VAL A 386 -0.48 15.73 -30.14
C VAL A 386 0.64 16.07 -29.16
N ILE A 387 1.87 16.10 -29.68
CA ILE A 387 3.03 16.62 -28.95
C ILE A 387 3.38 17.97 -29.55
N ARG A 388 3.46 19.02 -28.71
CA ARG A 388 3.79 20.37 -29.12
C ARG A 388 5.04 20.85 -28.38
N ILE A 389 6.14 21.00 -29.11
CA ILE A 389 7.37 21.59 -28.59
C ILE A 389 7.31 23.10 -28.84
N ASN A 390 7.05 23.88 -27.79
CA ASN A 390 6.92 25.33 -27.88
C ASN A 390 8.30 26.01 -27.90
N THR A 391 8.32 27.31 -28.20
CA THR A 391 9.55 28.10 -28.39
C THR A 391 10.50 28.10 -27.18
N ASP A 392 9.95 27.99 -25.98
CA ASP A 392 10.73 27.96 -24.72
C ASP A 392 11.24 26.54 -24.36
N GLY A 393 10.77 25.49 -25.04
CA GLY A 393 11.11 24.11 -24.75
C GLY A 393 12.00 23.46 -25.81
N TYR A 394 12.43 22.23 -25.54
CA TYR A 394 13.05 21.37 -26.54
C TYR A 394 12.76 19.90 -26.25
N ILE A 395 12.91 19.05 -27.26
CA ILE A 395 12.87 17.60 -27.09
C ILE A 395 14.23 16.98 -27.45
N SER A 396 14.74 16.11 -26.58
CA SER A 396 15.91 15.27 -26.84
C SER A 396 15.52 13.80 -26.73
N ALA A 397 15.22 13.17 -27.87
CA ALA A 397 14.92 11.74 -27.97
C ALA A 397 16.08 11.03 -28.65
N LYS A 398 17.04 10.56 -27.84
CA LYS A 398 18.25 9.90 -28.32
C LYS A 398 18.27 8.45 -27.85
N GLY A 399 17.80 7.56 -28.73
CA GLY A 399 17.88 6.12 -28.54
C GLY A 399 19.27 5.56 -28.90
N THR A 400 19.37 4.24 -28.82
CA THR A 400 20.48 3.46 -29.37
C THR A 400 19.99 2.58 -30.51
N THR A 401 20.90 1.89 -31.19
CA THR A 401 20.54 0.94 -32.26
C THR A 401 19.67 -0.22 -31.76
N THR A 402 19.80 -0.59 -30.48
CA THR A 402 19.05 -1.67 -29.83
C THR A 402 17.88 -1.17 -28.98
N GLU A 403 17.97 0.04 -28.43
CA GLU A 403 16.95 0.65 -27.57
C GLU A 403 16.50 1.98 -28.15
N LYS A 404 15.69 1.89 -29.21
CA LYS A 404 15.12 3.06 -29.87
C LYS A 404 14.13 3.78 -28.95
N VAL A 405 14.03 5.10 -29.10
CA VAL A 405 12.88 5.85 -28.56
C VAL A 405 11.73 5.75 -29.56
N VAL A 406 10.56 5.32 -29.13
CA VAL A 406 9.43 5.01 -30.01
C VAL A 406 8.28 5.97 -29.74
N PHE A 407 7.74 6.58 -30.79
CA PHE A 407 6.50 7.36 -30.79
C PHE A 407 5.52 6.68 -31.75
N THR A 408 4.40 6.18 -31.25
CA THR A 408 3.47 5.37 -32.05
C THR A 408 2.02 5.57 -31.62
N GLY A 409 1.05 5.18 -32.45
CA GLY A 409 -0.35 5.18 -32.07
C GLY A 409 -0.68 4.04 -31.10
N ALA A 410 -1.55 4.29 -30.12
CA ALA A 410 -2.09 3.25 -29.22
C ALA A 410 -2.84 2.15 -30.00
N THR A 411 -3.32 2.47 -31.20
CA THR A 411 -3.66 1.50 -32.25
C THR A 411 -2.73 1.74 -33.44
N ARG A 412 -2.15 0.66 -33.97
CA ARG A 412 -1.17 0.70 -35.08
C ARG A 412 -1.87 0.80 -36.44
N SER A 413 -2.55 1.91 -36.66
CA SER A 413 -3.24 2.23 -37.92
C SER A 413 -2.75 3.57 -38.46
N ALA A 414 -2.56 3.70 -39.78
CA ALA A 414 -2.09 4.95 -40.38
C ALA A 414 -3.00 6.13 -40.01
N GLY A 415 -2.39 7.28 -39.67
CA GLY A 415 -3.16 8.48 -39.28
C GLY A 415 -4.00 8.30 -38.00
N PHE A 416 -3.47 7.63 -36.98
CA PHE A 416 -4.19 7.41 -35.72
C PHE A 416 -4.14 8.61 -34.76
N TRP A 417 -2.96 9.21 -34.60
CA TRP A 417 -2.74 10.38 -33.75
C TRP A 417 -2.32 11.60 -34.57
N ARG A 418 -2.31 12.79 -33.98
CA ARG A 418 -2.18 14.03 -34.78
C ARG A 418 -0.75 14.28 -35.26
N GLY A 419 0.26 13.92 -34.48
CA GLY A 419 1.68 14.07 -34.80
C GLY A 419 2.45 14.92 -33.77
N LEU A 420 3.75 15.05 -34.02
CA LEU A 420 4.66 15.90 -33.25
C LEU A 420 4.91 17.19 -34.01
N ILE A 421 4.74 18.33 -33.36
CA ILE A 421 5.05 19.65 -33.94
C ILE A 421 6.08 20.40 -33.10
N CYS A 422 7.11 20.92 -33.77
CA CYS A 422 8.18 21.69 -33.16
C CYS A 422 8.18 23.16 -33.63
N TYR A 423 8.06 24.07 -32.66
CA TYR A 423 8.21 25.52 -32.82
C TYR A 423 9.55 26.05 -32.30
N SER A 424 10.31 25.20 -31.61
CA SER A 424 11.51 25.58 -30.90
C SER A 424 12.70 25.81 -31.85
N GLN A 425 13.49 26.82 -31.52
CA GLN A 425 14.76 27.14 -32.19
C GLN A 425 15.96 26.50 -31.48
N ASP A 426 15.72 25.80 -30.36
CA ASP A 426 16.78 25.21 -29.56
C ASP A 426 17.52 24.12 -30.36
N SER A 427 18.85 24.17 -30.34
CA SER A 427 19.69 23.21 -31.07
C SER A 427 19.63 21.79 -30.52
N LYS A 428 19.06 21.61 -29.31
CA LYS A 428 18.86 20.30 -28.67
C LYS A 428 17.65 19.54 -29.18
N ASN A 429 16.80 20.14 -30.03
CA ASN A 429 15.70 19.45 -30.70
C ASN A 429 16.23 18.29 -31.55
N LEU A 430 16.07 17.07 -31.04
CA LEU A 430 16.73 15.88 -31.57
C LEU A 430 15.81 14.66 -31.55
N LEU A 431 15.70 14.01 -32.70
CA LEU A 431 15.24 12.62 -32.85
C LEU A 431 16.40 11.80 -33.43
N GLU A 432 16.99 10.93 -32.63
CA GLU A 432 18.12 10.08 -33.04
C GLU A 432 17.91 8.64 -32.60
N ASN A 433 18.11 7.67 -33.52
CA ASN A 433 17.82 6.26 -33.28
C ASN A 433 16.40 6.07 -32.72
N ALA A 434 15.42 6.68 -33.39
CA ALA A 434 14.03 6.69 -32.95
C ALA A 434 13.09 6.01 -33.96
N GLU A 435 11.84 5.85 -33.58
CA GLU A 435 10.73 5.55 -34.48
C GLU A 435 9.61 6.57 -34.27
N VAL A 436 9.06 7.11 -35.35
CA VAL A 436 7.82 7.90 -35.33
C VAL A 436 6.84 7.28 -36.32
N SER A 437 5.74 6.70 -35.82
CA SER A 437 4.79 5.97 -36.66
C SER A 437 3.33 6.33 -36.42
N TYR A 438 2.51 6.20 -37.47
CA TYR A 438 1.05 6.23 -37.42
C TYR A 438 0.41 7.57 -37.02
N ALA A 439 1.10 8.70 -37.20
CA ALA A 439 0.51 10.03 -36.98
C ALA A 439 -0.13 10.61 -38.25
N GLY A 440 -0.66 11.83 -38.18
CA GLY A 440 -1.36 12.50 -39.27
C GLY A 440 -2.84 12.16 -39.36
N SER A 441 -3.53 11.95 -38.23
CA SER A 441 -4.99 11.79 -38.20
C SER A 441 -5.71 13.04 -38.73
N ASN A 442 -5.24 14.20 -38.28
CA ASN A 442 -5.77 15.52 -38.56
C ASN A 442 -4.67 16.47 -39.04
N VAL A 443 -5.09 17.63 -39.55
CA VAL A 443 -4.16 18.70 -39.92
C VAL A 443 -3.37 19.12 -38.68
N ILE A 444 -2.05 19.04 -38.79
CA ILE A 444 -1.14 19.44 -37.71
C ILE A 444 -0.83 20.94 -37.81
N VAL A 445 -0.58 21.46 -39.03
CA VAL A 445 -0.37 22.89 -39.31
C VAL A 445 -0.52 23.19 -40.81
N SER A 446 -0.91 24.41 -41.19
CA SER A 446 -0.96 24.90 -42.58
C SER A 446 -1.63 23.98 -43.62
N GLY A 447 -2.73 23.30 -43.22
CA GLY A 447 -3.42 22.34 -44.08
C GLY A 447 -2.66 21.02 -44.32
N LYS A 448 -1.52 20.81 -43.65
CA LYS A 448 -0.67 19.62 -43.77
C LYS A 448 -0.96 18.65 -42.62
N LYS A 449 -0.95 17.36 -42.93
CA LYS A 449 -0.89 16.27 -41.95
C LYS A 449 0.52 15.68 -42.01
N ALA A 450 1.11 15.31 -40.87
CA ALA A 450 2.45 14.70 -40.87
C ALA A 450 2.71 13.86 -39.60
N ASN A 451 3.70 12.98 -39.65
CA ASN A 451 4.28 12.39 -38.43
C ASN A 451 5.01 13.46 -37.59
N VAL A 452 5.89 14.21 -38.25
CA VAL A 452 6.65 15.30 -37.64
C VAL A 452 6.48 16.58 -38.46
N ALA A 453 6.17 17.69 -37.80
CA ALA A 453 6.14 19.02 -38.38
C ALA A 453 7.15 19.94 -37.67
N ILE A 454 7.97 20.65 -38.44
CA ILE A 454 8.86 21.71 -37.96
C ILE A 454 8.31 23.02 -38.50
N TYR A 455 7.84 23.89 -37.62
CA TYR A 455 7.06 25.06 -38.00
C TYR A 455 7.41 26.28 -37.16
N GLY A 456 7.65 27.41 -37.83
CA GLY A 456 7.93 28.69 -37.18
C GLY A 456 9.29 29.25 -37.60
N THR A 457 9.44 30.56 -37.43
CA THR A 457 10.67 31.28 -37.80
C THR A 457 11.86 30.72 -37.05
N ARG A 458 12.85 30.20 -37.79
CA ARG A 458 14.08 29.56 -37.29
C ARG A 458 13.86 28.33 -36.42
N ALA A 459 12.65 27.75 -36.42
CA ALA A 459 12.43 26.48 -35.74
C ALA A 459 13.32 25.42 -36.37
N ALA A 460 14.01 24.62 -35.55
CA ALA A 460 15.02 23.69 -36.02
C ALA A 460 14.93 22.36 -35.28
N MET A 461 15.13 21.25 -35.99
CA MET A 461 15.24 19.91 -35.39
C MET A 461 16.20 19.04 -36.19
N THR A 462 17.06 18.31 -35.49
CA THR A 462 17.89 17.26 -36.08
C THR A 462 17.15 15.93 -36.01
N ILE A 463 17.01 15.25 -37.15
CA ILE A 463 16.37 13.93 -37.25
C ILE A 463 17.34 12.99 -37.97
N LYS A 464 17.85 11.98 -37.27
CA LYS A 464 18.85 11.02 -37.79
C LYS A 464 18.57 9.61 -37.32
N ASN A 465 18.93 8.62 -38.12
CA ASN A 465 18.78 7.19 -37.83
C ASN A 465 17.35 6.84 -37.35
N THR A 466 16.36 7.57 -37.84
CA THR A 466 14.97 7.47 -37.36
C THR A 466 14.12 6.79 -38.42
N ARG A 467 13.28 5.85 -38.00
CA ARG A 467 12.26 5.25 -38.88
C ARG A 467 10.97 6.07 -38.79
N ILE A 468 10.50 6.57 -39.93
CA ILE A 468 9.29 7.42 -40.01
C ILE A 468 8.29 6.75 -40.95
N SER A 469 7.15 6.30 -40.39
CA SER A 469 6.23 5.46 -41.17
C SER A 469 4.75 5.64 -40.89
N GLY A 470 3.91 5.18 -41.82
CA GLY A 470 2.46 5.10 -41.62
C GLY A 470 1.78 6.46 -41.42
N SER A 471 2.36 7.57 -41.90
CA SER A 471 1.73 8.88 -41.76
C SER A 471 0.45 8.97 -42.60
N GLY A 472 -0.60 9.58 -42.04
CA GLY A 472 -1.78 10.03 -42.79
C GLY A 472 -1.54 11.25 -43.70
N GLY A 473 -0.31 11.76 -43.74
CA GLY A 473 0.17 12.77 -44.68
C GLY A 473 1.66 12.59 -44.97
N TYR A 474 2.46 13.63 -44.75
CA TYR A 474 3.91 13.60 -44.95
C TYR A 474 4.63 12.84 -43.83
N GLY A 475 5.77 12.21 -44.14
CA GLY A 475 6.66 11.73 -43.07
C GLY A 475 7.17 12.90 -42.21
N VAL A 476 7.83 13.87 -42.84
CA VAL A 476 8.27 15.12 -42.22
C VAL A 476 7.82 16.31 -43.06
N TYR A 477 7.22 17.31 -42.41
CA TYR A 477 6.91 18.60 -43.01
C TYR A 477 7.77 19.69 -42.36
N VAL A 478 8.47 20.48 -43.17
CA VAL A 478 9.29 21.63 -42.74
C VAL A 478 8.73 22.88 -43.42
N ALA A 479 8.22 23.80 -42.62
CA ALA A 479 7.59 25.02 -43.12
C ALA A 479 8.62 26.08 -43.52
N TYR A 480 8.16 27.11 -44.25
CA TYR A 480 8.99 28.26 -44.62
C TYR A 480 9.66 28.89 -43.39
N GLY A 481 10.98 29.09 -43.46
CA GLY A 481 11.78 29.67 -42.38
C GLY A 481 12.16 28.70 -41.25
N ALA A 482 11.71 27.45 -41.27
CA ALA A 482 12.16 26.38 -40.40
C ALA A 482 13.26 25.54 -41.09
N SER A 483 13.98 24.71 -40.33
CA SER A 483 15.04 23.86 -40.86
C SER A 483 15.11 22.48 -40.21
N ALA A 484 15.66 21.54 -40.98
CA ALA A 484 16.11 20.23 -40.52
C ALA A 484 17.57 20.02 -40.97
N ASN A 485 18.21 18.95 -40.52
CA ASN A 485 19.52 18.55 -41.02
C ASN A 485 19.51 18.30 -42.53
N THR A 486 20.60 18.66 -43.22
CA THR A 486 20.70 18.63 -44.69
C THR A 486 20.57 17.22 -45.28
N ASP A 487 20.96 16.21 -44.51
CA ASP A 487 20.88 14.79 -44.83
C ASP A 487 19.55 14.14 -44.38
N LEU A 488 18.50 14.92 -44.06
CA LEU A 488 17.21 14.40 -43.53
C LEU A 488 16.65 13.21 -44.31
N ASN A 489 16.72 13.23 -45.65
CA ASN A 489 16.20 12.14 -46.48
C ASN A 489 17.07 10.87 -46.41
N THR A 490 18.39 11.02 -46.38
CA THR A 490 19.35 9.90 -46.46
C THR A 490 19.74 9.35 -45.09
N ALA A 491 19.62 10.16 -44.04
CA ALA A 491 19.93 9.78 -42.67
C ALA A 491 18.79 8.99 -42.00
N ASN A 492 17.63 8.82 -42.65
CA ASN A 492 16.43 8.23 -42.05
C ASN A 492 15.79 7.22 -43.01
N THR A 493 14.94 6.35 -42.45
CA THR A 493 14.17 5.38 -43.22
C THR A 493 12.72 5.79 -43.24
N PHE A 494 12.12 5.85 -44.43
CA PHE A 494 10.73 6.25 -44.61
C PHE A 494 9.93 5.15 -45.29
N GLU A 495 8.76 4.84 -44.75
CA GLU A 495 7.90 3.77 -45.23
C GLU A 495 6.43 4.18 -45.15
N THR A 496 5.60 3.75 -46.10
CA THR A 496 4.12 3.77 -45.96
C THR A 496 3.49 5.12 -45.57
N ASN A 497 4.09 6.25 -45.95
CA ASN A 497 3.50 7.59 -45.75
C ASN A 497 2.49 7.90 -46.88
N ALA A 498 1.35 8.50 -46.55
CA ALA A 498 0.27 8.79 -47.51
C ALA A 498 0.66 9.88 -48.53
N GLN A 499 1.57 10.79 -48.16
CA GLN A 499 2.16 11.79 -49.05
C GLN A 499 3.67 11.58 -49.15
N THR A 500 4.40 12.53 -49.74
CA THR A 500 5.85 12.43 -49.87
C THR A 500 6.53 12.31 -48.50
N ASN A 501 7.65 11.61 -48.47
CA ASN A 501 8.40 11.35 -47.24
C ASN A 501 8.82 12.63 -46.53
N VAL A 502 9.29 13.62 -47.31
CA VAL A 502 9.71 14.92 -46.82
C VAL A 502 9.09 16.00 -47.71
N MET A 503 8.56 17.05 -47.09
CA MET A 503 8.15 18.30 -47.74
C MET A 503 8.86 19.46 -47.04
N ILE A 504 9.65 20.23 -47.79
CA ILE A 504 10.31 21.45 -47.31
C ILE A 504 9.76 22.61 -48.13
N GLU A 505 9.08 23.54 -47.47
CA GLU A 505 8.66 24.80 -48.09
C GLU A 505 9.86 25.74 -48.23
N LYS A 506 10.02 26.28 -49.44
CA LYS A 506 11.12 27.17 -49.82
C LYS A 506 10.68 28.61 -49.90
#